data_AF-A0A453SD29-F1
#
_entry.id   AF-A0A453SD29-F1
#
_cell.length_a   1.000
_cell.length_b   1.000
_cell.length_c   1.000
_cell.angle_alpha   90.00
_cell.angle_beta   90.00
_cell.angle_gamma   90.00
#
_symmetry.space_group_name_H-M   'P 1'
#
loop_
_entity.id
_entity.type
_entity.pdbx_description
1 polymer ?
#
loop_
_entity_poly.entity_id
_entity_poly.type
_entity_poly.pdbx_seq_one_letter_code
_entity_poly.pdbx_strand_id
1 'polypeptide(L)'
;MHVATHWNDYDKSPLKHVIPHAIKDIALNFEMEKDDKVGNDVCTKVIQKGVRQQRYRLKKKYFNGYTAQEALSNKPANITHENWTSHVNKWSDERNKVCNKICDQQ
;
A
#
# COMPACT_ATOMS: atom_id res chain seq x y z
N MET A 1 0.74 -11.07 0.18
CA MET A 1 1.32 -9.73 0.45
C MET A 1 0.32 -8.92 1.27
N HIS A 2 0.75 -8.36 2.40
CA HIS A 2 -0.07 -7.44 3.17
C HIS A 2 0.11 -6.02 2.62
N VAL A 3 -0.93 -5.47 2.02
CA VAL A 3 -0.95 -4.09 1.53
C VAL A 3 -1.89 -3.32 2.44
N ALA A 4 -1.36 -2.45 3.29
CA ALA A 4 -2.18 -1.70 4.22
C ALA A 4 -3.07 -0.69 3.48
N THR A 5 -4.22 -0.31 4.07
CA THR A 5 -5.15 0.62 3.40
C THR A 5 -4.62 2.06 3.40
N HIS A 6 -3.73 2.39 4.34
CA HIS A 6 -3.05 3.67 4.46
C HIS A 6 -1.57 3.45 4.84
N TRP A 7 -0.69 4.39 4.49
CA TRP A 7 0.74 4.24 4.84
C TRP A 7 0.96 4.34 6.35
N ASN A 8 0.24 5.22 7.06
CA ASN A 8 0.30 5.32 8.54
C ASN A 8 -0.08 4.02 9.26
N ASP A 9 -0.74 3.07 8.59
CA ASP A 9 -1.06 1.79 9.21
C ASP A 9 0.23 1.00 9.51
N TYR A 10 1.31 1.23 8.75
CA TYR A 10 2.63 0.68 9.01
C TYR A 10 3.33 1.29 10.22
N ASP A 11 2.82 2.39 10.80
CA ASP A 11 3.34 2.93 12.05
C ASP A 11 2.67 2.30 13.28
N LYS A 12 1.62 1.48 13.06
CA LYS A 12 0.75 0.91 14.10
C LYS A 12 0.93 -0.60 14.20
N SER A 13 0.66 -1.15 15.39
CA SER A 13 0.54 -2.60 15.56
C SER A 13 -0.65 -3.13 14.74
N PRO A 14 -0.55 -4.28 14.05
CA PRO A 14 0.58 -5.23 14.05
C PRO A 14 1.69 -4.92 13.02
N LEU A 15 1.52 -3.93 12.14
CA LEU A 15 2.38 -3.70 10.98
C LEU A 15 3.66 -2.89 11.25
N LYS A 16 3.82 -2.36 12.46
CA LYS A 16 4.96 -1.52 12.88
C LYS A 16 6.34 -2.09 12.54
N HIS A 17 6.46 -3.40 12.47
CA HIS A 17 7.72 -4.09 12.18
C HIS A 17 8.06 -4.17 10.68
N VAL A 18 7.09 -3.98 9.78
CA VAL A 18 7.25 -4.26 8.34
C VAL A 18 8.25 -3.33 7.67
N ILE A 19 8.13 -2.01 7.87
CA ILE A 19 9.05 -1.03 7.26
C ILE A 19 10.48 -1.19 7.81
N PRO A 20 10.70 -1.24 9.15
CA PRO A 20 12.05 -1.44 9.68
C PRO A 20 12.72 -2.74 9.21
N HIS A 21 11.98 -3.85 9.10
CA HIS A 21 12.54 -5.09 8.57
C HIS A 21 12.93 -4.97 7.10
N ALA A 22 12.06 -4.36 6.26
CA ALA A 22 12.40 -4.13 4.86
C ALA A 22 13.64 -3.23 4.69
N ILE A 23 13.81 -2.21 5.54
CA ILE A 23 15.00 -1.35 5.49
C ILE A 23 16.25 -2.13 5.91
N LYS A 24 16.18 -3.00 6.92
CA LYS A 24 17.29 -3.88 7.31
C LYS A 24 17.71 -4.82 6.18
N ASP A 25 16.74 -5.39 5.46
CA ASP A 25 17.03 -6.26 4.31
C ASP A 25 17.68 -5.47 3.17
N ILE A 26 17.21 -4.25 2.89
CA ILE A 26 17.84 -3.35 1.91
C ILE A 26 19.26 -3.02 2.34
N ALA A 27 19.48 -2.65 3.61
CA ALA A 27 20.80 -2.30 4.10
C ALA A 27 21.79 -3.47 3.99
N LEU A 28 21.35 -4.71 4.21
CA LEU A 28 22.17 -5.90 3.99
C LEU A 28 22.51 -6.12 2.51
N ASN A 29 21.54 -5.94 1.60
CA ASN A 29 21.73 -6.18 0.17
C ASN A 29 22.59 -5.10 -0.53
N PHE A 30 22.64 -3.90 0.03
CA PHE A 30 23.37 -2.76 -0.53
C PHE A 30 24.53 -2.29 0.36
N GLU A 31 24.92 -3.08 1.38
CA GLU A 31 26.00 -2.79 2.33
C GLU A 31 25.88 -1.38 2.97
N MET A 32 24.64 -0.97 3.29
CA MET A 32 24.38 0.31 3.93
C MET A 32 24.51 0.20 5.46
N GLU A 33 24.95 1.29 6.09
CA GLU A 33 24.91 1.43 7.54
C GLU A 33 23.45 1.37 8.03
N LYS A 34 23.16 0.39 8.88
CA LYS A 34 21.78 0.06 9.30
C LYS A 34 21.13 1.16 10.13
N ASP A 35 21.94 1.91 10.86
CA ASP A 35 21.51 2.98 11.76
C ASP A 35 21.73 4.38 11.15
N ASP A 36 22.11 4.47 9.87
CA ASP A 36 22.23 5.76 9.20
C ASP A 36 20.86 6.43 9.08
N LYS A 37 20.73 7.61 9.67
CA LYS A 37 19.46 8.34 9.72
C LYS A 37 18.99 8.74 8.32
N VAL A 38 19.92 9.16 7.45
CA VAL A 38 19.57 9.64 6.11
C VAL A 38 19.06 8.48 5.25
N GLY A 39 19.74 7.34 5.27
CA GLY A 39 19.35 6.10 4.61
C GLY A 39 17.98 5.61 5.09
N ASN A 40 17.76 5.57 6.40
CA ASN A 40 16.47 5.20 6.99
C ASN A 40 15.33 6.12 6.54
N ASP A 41 15.54 7.44 6.55
CA ASP A 41 14.54 8.43 6.11
C ASP A 41 14.21 8.29 4.61
N VAL A 42 15.23 8.07 3.76
CA VAL A 42 15.06 7.88 2.32
C VAL A 42 14.32 6.57 2.02
N CYS A 43 14.76 5.44 2.58
CA CYS A 43 14.12 4.15 2.37
C CYS A 43 12.66 4.15 2.84
N THR A 44 12.36 4.80 3.98
CA THR A 44 10.99 4.98 4.46
C THR A 44 10.11 5.68 3.41
N LYS A 45 10.58 6.81 2.85
CA LYS A 45 9.83 7.54 1.81
C LYS A 45 9.64 6.72 0.53
N VAL A 46 10.66 5.97 0.11
CA VAL A 46 10.60 5.08 -1.06
C VAL A 46 9.55 3.99 -0.84
N ILE A 47 9.57 3.32 0.31
CA ILE A 47 8.60 2.28 0.67
C ILE A 47 7.18 2.86 0.74
N GLN A 48 6.97 4.01 1.39
CA GLN A 48 5.67 4.69 1.46
C GLN A 48 5.12 5.00 0.06
N LYS A 49 5.96 5.55 -0.84
CA LYS A 49 5.58 5.80 -2.23
C LYS A 49 5.25 4.50 -2.96
N GLY A 50 6.06 3.46 -2.78
CA GLY A 50 5.85 2.13 -3.36
C GLY A 50 4.50 1.53 -2.98
N VAL A 51 4.16 1.52 -1.69
CA VAL A 51 2.86 1.03 -1.20
C VAL A 51 1.69 1.85 -1.75
N ARG A 52 1.82 3.19 -1.79
CA ARG A 52 0.80 4.06 -2.41
C ARG A 52 0.58 3.68 -3.88
N GLN A 53 1.64 3.50 -4.65
CA GLN A 53 1.54 3.16 -6.06
C GLN A 53 0.97 1.75 -6.29
N GLN A 54 1.34 0.77 -5.46
CA GLN A 54 0.72 -0.55 -5.49
C GLN A 54 -0.79 -0.49 -5.28
N ARG A 55 -1.26 0.30 -4.30
CA ARG A 55 -2.71 0.51 -4.07
C ARG A 55 -3.41 1.14 -5.26
N TYR A 56 -2.81 2.12 -5.92
CA TYR A 56 -3.40 2.73 -7.12
C TYR A 56 -3.50 1.75 -8.28
N ARG A 57 -2.47 0.94 -8.51
CA ARG A 57 -2.50 -0.12 -9.52
C ARG A 57 -3.59 -1.16 -9.23
N LEU A 58 -3.74 -1.55 -7.97
CA LEU A 58 -4.82 -2.46 -7.53
C LEU A 58 -6.20 -1.85 -7.77
N LYS A 59 -6.41 -0.61 -7.32
CA LYS A 59 -7.68 0.10 -7.51
C LYS A 59 -8.04 0.22 -8.99
N LYS A 60 -7.09 0.66 -9.82
CA LYS A 60 -7.30 0.83 -11.27
C LYS A 60 -7.67 -0.47 -11.97
N LYS A 61 -7.01 -1.57 -11.62
CA LYS A 61 -7.18 -2.86 -12.31
C LYS A 61 -8.40 -3.67 -11.84
N TYR A 62 -8.72 -3.60 -10.55
CA TYR A 62 -9.67 -4.53 -9.92
C TYR A 62 -10.91 -3.86 -9.30
N PHE A 63 -10.97 -2.53 -9.24
CA PHE A 63 -12.08 -1.81 -8.61
C PHE A 63 -12.72 -0.77 -9.53
N ASN A 64 -11.91 0.05 -10.21
CA ASN A 64 -12.45 1.06 -11.13
C ASN A 64 -13.21 0.39 -12.28
N GLY A 65 -14.45 0.85 -12.52
CA GLY A 65 -15.33 0.27 -13.54
C GLY A 65 -16.13 -0.94 -13.08
N TYR A 66 -15.97 -1.38 -11.82
CA TYR A 66 -16.71 -2.48 -11.23
C TYR A 66 -17.54 -2.01 -10.03
N THR A 67 -18.60 -2.73 -9.72
CA THR A 67 -19.31 -2.62 -8.43
C THR A 67 -18.44 -3.18 -7.31
N ALA A 68 -18.72 -2.80 -6.06
CA ALA A 68 -18.01 -3.34 -4.90
C ALA A 68 -18.13 -4.87 -4.80
N GLN A 69 -19.29 -5.43 -5.15
CA GLN A 69 -19.52 -6.87 -5.13
C GLN A 69 -18.69 -7.60 -6.20
N GLU A 70 -18.65 -7.09 -7.44
CA GLU A 70 -17.80 -7.65 -8.51
C GLU A 70 -16.31 -7.57 -8.15
N ALA A 71 -15.87 -6.44 -7.56
CA ALA A 71 -14.50 -6.28 -7.11
C ALA A 71 -14.13 -7.29 -6.02
N LEU A 72 -15.01 -7.56 -5.05
CA LEU A 72 -14.80 -8.58 -4.00
C LEU A 72 -14.66 -9.98 -4.59
N SER A 73 -15.48 -10.32 -5.59
CA SER A 73 -15.40 -11.61 -6.30
C SER A 73 -14.12 -11.72 -7.14
N ASN A 74 -13.63 -10.63 -7.71
CA ASN A 74 -12.41 -10.59 -8.54
C ASN A 74 -11.15 -10.23 -7.74
N LYS A 75 -10.92 -10.93 -6.63
CA LYS A 75 -9.76 -10.69 -5.74
C LYS A 75 -8.43 -11.04 -6.44
N PRO A 76 -7.39 -10.17 -6.36
CA PRO A 76 -6.04 -10.53 -6.77
C PRO A 76 -5.48 -11.74 -5.98
N ALA A 77 -4.71 -12.62 -6.64
CA ALA A 77 -4.17 -13.83 -6.01
C ALA A 77 -3.21 -13.53 -4.85
N ASN A 78 -2.44 -12.45 -4.95
CA ASN A 78 -1.36 -12.10 -4.03
C ASN A 78 -1.79 -11.29 -2.80
N ILE A 79 -3.07 -10.96 -2.64
CA ILE A 79 -3.62 -10.24 -1.48
C ILE A 79 -4.53 -11.15 -0.65
N THR A 80 -4.53 -11.01 0.68
CA THR A 80 -5.46 -11.75 1.54
C THR A 80 -6.89 -11.23 1.37
N HIS A 81 -7.87 -12.06 1.70
CA HIS A 81 -9.28 -11.68 1.55
C HIS A 81 -9.63 -10.50 2.46
N GLU A 82 -9.17 -10.51 3.71
CA GLU A 82 -9.44 -9.47 4.72
C GLU A 82 -8.91 -8.10 4.29
N ASN A 83 -7.67 -8.09 3.77
CA ASN A 83 -7.06 -6.88 3.23
C ASN A 83 -7.82 -6.36 2.02
N TRP A 84 -8.18 -7.26 1.10
CA TRP A 84 -8.91 -6.88 -0.11
C TRP A 84 -10.27 -6.27 0.24
N THR A 85 -11.02 -6.90 1.13
CA THR A 85 -12.29 -6.39 1.64
C THR A 85 -12.11 -5.01 2.28
N SER A 86 -11.04 -4.80 3.04
CA SER A 86 -10.73 -3.49 3.64
C SER A 86 -10.45 -2.41 2.57
N HIS A 87 -9.76 -2.74 1.48
CA HIS A 87 -9.54 -1.82 0.36
C HIS A 87 -10.83 -1.50 -0.38
N VAL A 88 -11.64 -2.50 -0.71
CA VAL A 88 -12.92 -2.31 -1.42
C VAL A 88 -13.86 -1.45 -0.59
N ASN A 89 -13.98 -1.71 0.72
CA ASN A 89 -14.79 -0.89 1.63
C ASN A 89 -14.31 0.57 1.64
N LYS A 90 -13.00 0.78 1.76
CA LYS A 90 -12.41 2.12 1.75
C LYS A 90 -12.67 2.87 0.44
N TRP A 91 -12.56 2.21 -0.71
CA TRP A 91 -12.79 2.85 -2.00
C TRP A 91 -14.26 3.06 -2.35
N SER A 92 -15.15 2.29 -1.72
CA SER A 92 -16.60 2.42 -1.87
C SER A 92 -17.18 3.59 -1.08
N ASP A 93 -16.47 4.07 -0.05
CA ASP A 93 -16.80 5.28 0.69
C ASP A 93 -16.79 6.52 -0.25
N GLU A 94 -17.89 7.27 -0.26
CA GLU A 94 -18.07 8.46 -1.09
C GLU A 94 -16.98 9.51 -0.89
N ARG A 95 -16.46 9.64 0.34
CA ARG A 95 -15.34 10.56 0.66
C ARG A 95 -14.08 10.24 -0.13
N ASN A 96 -13.90 8.97 -0.50
CA ASN A 96 -12.72 8.48 -1.23
C ASN A 96 -12.95 8.37 -2.75
N LYS A 97 -14.17 8.61 -3.24
CA LYS A 97 -14.50 8.65 -4.68
C LYS A 97 -14.02 9.96 -5.34
N VAL A 98 -13.97 11.07 -4.60
CA VAL A 98 -13.59 12.40 -5.10
C VAL A 98 -12.13 12.45 -5.58
N CYS A 99 -11.25 11.61 -5.01
CA CYS A 99 -9.83 11.53 -5.37
C CYS A 99 -9.56 10.96 -6.78
N ASN A 100 -10.59 10.46 -7.48
CA ASN A 100 -10.46 9.86 -8.80
C ASN A 100 -10.06 10.86 -9.90
N LYS A 101 -10.46 12.14 -9.81
CA LYS A 101 -10.19 13.12 -10.89
C LYS A 101 -8.73 13.56 -11.01
N ILE A 102 -7.94 13.45 -9.94
CA ILE A 102 -6.56 13.97 -9.90
C ILE A 102 -5.53 12.87 -10.24
N CYS A 103 -5.85 11.60 -9.98
CA CYS A 103 -4.91 10.49 -10.22
C CYS A 103 -4.87 10.00 -11.68
N ASP A 104 -5.82 10.42 -12.53
CA ASP A 104 -5.86 10.06 -13.96
C ASP A 104 -5.13 11.07 -14.86
N GLN A 105 -4.57 12.16 -14.31
CA GLN A 105 -3.84 13.20 -15.05
C GLN A 105 -2.31 13.17 -14.83
N GLN A 106 -1.76 12.10 -14.26
CA GLN A 106 -0.32 11.99 -13.98
C GLN A 106 0.29 10.68 -14.47
#